data_AF-A0A3N5VAN9-F1
#
_entry.id   AF-A0A3N5VAN9-F1
#
_cell.length_a   1.000
_cell.length_b   1.000
_cell.length_c   1.000
_cell.angle_alpha   90.00
_cell.angle_beta   90.00
_cell.angle_gamma   90.00
#
_symmetry.space_group_name_H-M   'P 1'
#
loop_
_entity.id
_entity.type
_entity.pdbx_description
1 polymer ?
#
loop_
_entity_poly.entity_id
_entity_poly.type
_entity_poly.pdbx_seq_one_letter_code
_entity_poly.pdbx_strand_id
1 'polypeptide(L)'
;MSVQQKRLTSIKNTQPSISIDISAFEDWFLEQPEDVQESFHAFSCENYSFIECFLYARFLGYVGNIISCEAWIKGQYPKPDHRKTLLLEIEEMREDIRKLREDIENLGVKRDSGVARIAAMEKELRGTINQVEQYTSIKDRKGLLMAGADRAIRELMFIFKDDPIESPLHEASMSVWARMQLEE
;
A
#
# COMPACT_ATOMS: atom_id res chain seq x y z
N MET A 1 27.30 -28.96 45.76
CA MET A 1 27.49 -27.66 45.07
C MET A 1 28.25 -27.92 43.78
N SER A 2 27.82 -27.29 42.67
CA SER A 2 28.29 -27.46 41.28
C SER A 2 27.77 -28.74 40.59
N VAL A 3 26.72 -28.79 39.76
CA VAL A 3 26.15 -27.94 38.68
C VAL A 3 26.98 -27.93 37.38
N GLN A 4 26.33 -28.42 36.30
CA GLN A 4 26.68 -28.40 34.86
C GLN A 4 27.67 -29.48 34.37
N GLN A 5 27.47 -30.19 33.25
CA GLN A 5 26.74 -29.87 32.02
C GLN A 5 26.33 -31.17 31.28
N LYS A 6 25.04 -31.38 31.04
CA LYS A 6 24.53 -32.42 30.12
C LYS A 6 24.42 -31.76 28.75
N ARG A 7 25.28 -32.14 27.79
CA ARG A 7 25.18 -31.73 26.38
C ARG A 7 23.87 -32.28 25.82
N LEU A 8 22.88 -31.42 25.61
CA LEU A 8 21.75 -31.67 24.72
C LEU A 8 22.20 -31.25 23.32
N THR A 9 22.45 -32.25 22.47
CA THR A 9 22.59 -32.09 21.04
C THR A 9 21.26 -31.60 20.47
N SER A 10 21.21 -30.32 20.08
CA SER A 10 20.10 -29.75 19.34
C SER A 10 20.06 -30.39 17.96
N ILE A 11 19.08 -31.27 17.74
CA ILE A 11 18.68 -31.74 16.42
C ILE A 11 18.03 -30.53 15.75
N LYS A 12 18.73 -29.92 14.78
CA LYS A 12 18.16 -28.92 13.89
C LYS A 12 17.06 -29.59 13.06
N ASN A 13 15.80 -29.38 13.45
CA ASN A 13 14.68 -29.61 12.56
C ASN A 13 14.65 -28.47 11.54
N THR A 14 15.16 -28.77 10.35
CA THR A 14 15.10 -27.93 9.16
C THR A 14 13.66 -27.84 8.67
N GLN A 15 12.97 -26.78 9.05
CA GLN A 15 11.87 -26.22 8.27
C GLN A 15 12.48 -24.98 7.59
N PRO A 16 12.44 -24.82 6.25
CA PRO A 16 12.75 -23.54 5.65
C PRO A 16 11.55 -22.62 5.94
N SER A 17 11.49 -22.08 7.15
CA SER A 17 10.71 -20.88 7.38
C SER A 17 11.38 -19.80 6.53
N ILE A 18 10.69 -19.35 5.49
CA ILE A 18 11.05 -18.11 4.79
C ILE A 18 10.87 -17.01 5.84
N SER A 19 11.87 -16.79 6.69
CA SER A 19 11.94 -15.64 7.58
C SER A 19 12.23 -14.46 6.66
N ILE A 20 11.17 -13.79 6.23
CA ILE A 20 11.29 -12.52 5.52
C ILE A 20 12.00 -11.59 6.49
N ASP A 21 13.23 -11.21 6.15
CA ASP A 21 13.99 -10.24 6.92
C ASP A 21 13.31 -8.88 6.78
N ILE A 22 12.61 -8.48 7.83
CA ILE A 22 11.85 -7.23 7.86
C ILE A 22 12.81 -6.01 7.88
N SER A 23 14.01 -6.19 8.44
CA SER A 23 15.07 -5.17 8.54
C SER A 23 15.87 -4.97 7.26
N ALA A 24 15.78 -5.89 6.29
CA ALA A 24 16.57 -5.81 5.04
C ALA A 24 16.40 -4.50 4.26
N PHE A 25 15.24 -3.83 4.37
CA PHE A 25 15.05 -2.51 3.76
C PHE A 25 15.79 -1.41 4.52
N GLU A 26 15.76 -1.46 5.85
CA GLU A 26 16.42 -0.48 6.71
C GLU A 26 17.93 -0.51 6.51
N ASP A 27 18.52 -1.70 6.48
CA ASP A 27 19.95 -1.88 6.23
C ASP A 27 20.35 -1.30 4.87
N TRP A 28 19.61 -1.63 3.80
CA TRP A 28 19.84 -1.06 2.48
C TRP A 28 19.68 0.46 2.44
N PHE A 29 18.67 0.98 3.13
CA PHE A 29 18.36 2.40 3.14
C PHE A 29 19.45 3.22 3.83
N LEU A 30 19.99 2.73 4.95
CA LEU A 30 21.08 3.37 5.69
C LEU A 30 22.41 3.37 4.92
N GLU A 31 22.60 2.41 4.01
CA GLU A 31 23.77 2.35 3.12
C GLU A 31 23.69 3.37 1.96
N GLN A 32 22.52 3.98 1.71
CA GLN A 32 22.37 4.93 0.62
C GLN A 32 22.99 6.31 0.94
N PRO A 33 23.42 7.07 -0.08
CA PRO A 33 23.80 8.48 0.06
C PRO A 33 22.70 9.36 0.68
N GLU A 34 23.09 10.45 1.36
CA GLU A 34 22.17 11.34 2.08
C GLU A 34 21.09 11.98 1.17
N ASP A 35 21.45 12.33 -0.06
CA ASP A 35 20.53 12.85 -1.08
C ASP A 35 19.48 11.83 -1.52
N VAL A 36 19.87 10.55 -1.61
CA VAL A 36 18.95 9.44 -1.90
C VAL A 36 18.02 9.19 -0.72
N GLN A 37 18.54 9.27 0.51
CA GLN A 37 17.72 9.13 1.72
C GLN A 37 16.70 10.26 1.84
N GLU A 38 17.12 11.52 1.64
CA GLU A 38 16.25 12.68 1.72
C GLU A 38 15.14 12.64 0.64
N SER A 39 15.51 12.32 -0.61
CA SER A 39 14.55 12.20 -1.70
C SER A 39 13.53 11.07 -1.46
N PHE A 40 13.97 9.92 -0.96
CA PHE A 40 13.07 8.83 -0.58
C PHE A 40 12.15 9.20 0.59
N HIS A 41 12.67 9.89 1.61
CA HIS A 41 11.87 10.37 2.72
C HIS A 41 10.81 11.38 2.26
N ALA A 42 11.17 12.37 1.44
CA ALA A 42 10.23 13.35 0.89
C ALA A 42 9.11 12.66 0.09
N PHE A 43 9.48 11.76 -0.81
CA PHE A 43 8.54 10.99 -1.62
C PHE A 43 7.60 10.13 -0.76
N SER A 44 8.15 9.44 0.23
CA SER A 44 7.42 8.54 1.11
C SER A 44 6.52 9.28 2.09
N CYS A 45 6.84 10.52 2.45
CA CYS A 45 5.99 11.35 3.30
C CYS A 45 4.70 11.75 2.57
N GLU A 46 4.81 12.13 1.30
CA GLU A 46 3.69 12.68 0.51
C GLU A 46 2.82 11.59 -0.15
N ASN A 47 3.40 10.46 -0.56
CA ASN A 47 2.66 9.41 -1.28
C ASN A 47 1.98 8.41 -0.35
N TYR A 48 0.67 8.20 -0.48
CA TYR A 48 -0.06 7.21 0.33
C TYR A 48 0.07 5.76 -0.16
N SER A 49 0.64 5.53 -1.35
CA SER A 49 0.77 4.20 -1.94
C SER A 49 2.09 3.51 -1.55
N PHE A 50 2.00 2.42 -0.80
CA PHE A 50 3.17 1.56 -0.52
C PHE A 50 3.78 0.96 -1.78
N ILE A 51 2.98 0.71 -2.82
CA ILE A 51 3.47 0.20 -4.11
C ILE A 51 4.32 1.26 -4.80
N GLU A 52 3.87 2.52 -4.85
CA GLU A 52 4.65 3.60 -5.47
C GLU A 52 5.95 3.85 -4.68
N CYS A 53 5.90 3.83 -3.35
CA CYS A 53 7.11 3.94 -2.52
C CYS A 53 8.08 2.77 -2.76
N PHE A 54 7.57 1.53 -2.85
CA PHE A 54 8.40 0.37 -3.16
C PHE A 54 9.00 0.45 -4.56
N LEU A 55 8.23 0.87 -5.57
CA LEU A 55 8.74 1.04 -6.93
C LEU A 55 9.78 2.15 -7.01
N TYR A 56 9.61 3.23 -6.25
CA TYR A 56 10.63 4.27 -6.14
C TYR A 56 11.91 3.74 -5.48
N ALA A 57 11.81 2.95 -4.42
CA ALA A 57 12.97 2.28 -3.84
C ALA A 57 13.65 1.31 -4.81
N ARG A 58 12.87 0.53 -5.56
CA ARG A 58 13.37 -0.37 -6.62
C ARG A 58 14.15 0.41 -7.66
N PHE A 59 13.66 1.59 -8.02
CA PHE A 59 14.35 2.48 -8.92
C PHE A 59 15.69 2.98 -8.35
N LEU A 60 15.73 3.35 -7.07
CA LEU A 60 16.96 3.75 -6.36
C LEU A 60 17.94 2.58 -6.13
N GLY A 61 17.65 1.38 -6.64
CA GLY A 61 18.56 0.23 -6.60
C GLY A 61 18.23 -0.80 -5.52
N TYR A 62 17.12 -0.66 -4.79
CA TYR A 62 16.70 -1.69 -3.83
C TYR A 62 16.38 -3.00 -4.55
N VAL A 63 16.98 -4.12 -4.15
CA VAL A 63 16.74 -5.46 -4.76
C VAL A 63 15.88 -6.37 -3.89
N GLY A 64 15.50 -5.91 -2.70
CA GLY A 64 14.71 -6.71 -1.77
C GLY A 64 13.21 -6.77 -2.10
N ASN A 65 12.47 -7.36 -1.18
CA ASN A 65 11.03 -7.59 -1.35
C ASN A 65 10.21 -6.39 -0.84
N ILE A 66 8.97 -6.29 -1.32
CA ILE A 66 8.01 -5.23 -0.93
C ILE A 66 7.63 -5.30 0.54
N ILE A 67 7.62 -6.48 1.16
CA ILE A 67 7.16 -6.69 2.53
C ILE A 67 8.09 -5.98 3.51
N SER A 68 9.41 -6.08 3.32
CA SER A 68 10.41 -5.37 4.14
C SER A 68 10.29 -3.85 3.99
N CYS A 69 10.08 -3.36 2.76
CA CYS A 69 9.88 -1.93 2.48
C CYS A 69 8.58 -1.40 3.10
N GLU A 70 7.47 -2.11 2.92
CA GLU A 70 6.17 -1.77 3.49
C GLU A 70 6.23 -1.72 5.03
N ALA A 71 6.89 -2.70 5.65
CA ALA A 71 7.05 -2.74 7.10
C ALA A 71 7.85 -1.54 7.63
N TRP A 72 8.95 -1.18 6.96
CA TRP A 72 9.73 0.00 7.32
C TRP A 72 8.91 1.28 7.16
N ILE A 73 8.22 1.45 6.03
CA ILE A 73 7.39 2.64 5.77
C ILE A 73 6.26 2.73 6.81
N LYS A 74 5.61 1.63 7.19
CA LYS A 74 4.59 1.62 8.25
C LYS A 74 5.15 2.01 9.62
N GLY A 75 6.41 1.67 9.90
CA GLY A 75 7.10 2.06 11.11
C GLY A 75 7.42 3.56 11.15
N GLN A 76 7.86 4.14 10.04
CA GLN A 76 8.28 5.55 9.95
C GLN A 76 7.11 6.51 9.68
N TYR A 77 6.16 6.09 8.85
CA TYR A 77 5.05 6.90 8.36
C TYR A 77 3.73 6.17 8.58
N PRO A 78 2.99 6.46 9.67
CA PRO A 78 1.65 5.93 9.86
C PRO A 78 0.71 6.57 8.84
N LYS A 79 0.58 5.93 7.68
CA LYS A 79 -0.31 6.40 6.60
C LYS A 79 -1.77 6.09 6.95
N PRO A 80 -2.70 7.05 6.81
CA PRO A 80 -4.12 6.81 6.99
C PRO A 80 -4.64 5.81 5.94
N ASP A 81 -5.42 4.83 6.39
CA ASP A 81 -6.14 3.91 5.50
C ASP A 81 -7.53 4.48 5.22
N HIS A 82 -7.62 5.35 4.21
CA HIS A 82 -8.87 5.99 3.80
C HIS A 82 -9.94 4.96 3.40
N ARG A 83 -9.55 3.83 2.81
CA ARG A 83 -10.51 2.76 2.47
C ARG A 83 -11.11 2.17 3.74
N LYS A 84 -10.28 1.87 4.74
CA LYS A 84 -10.76 1.37 6.04
C LYS A 84 -11.66 2.39 6.73
N THR A 85 -11.34 3.67 6.68
CA THR A 85 -12.20 4.73 7.23
C THR A 85 -13.56 4.75 6.53
N LEU A 86 -13.59 4.75 5.19
CA LEU A 86 -14.85 4.75 4.44
C LEU A 86 -15.68 3.48 4.68
N LEU A 87 -15.03 2.32 4.82
CA LEU A 87 -15.72 1.07 5.17
C LEU A 87 -16.33 1.11 6.57
N LEU A 88 -15.66 1.74 7.53
CA LEU A 88 -16.20 1.96 8.87
C LEU A 88 -17.42 2.89 8.81
N GLU A 89 -17.31 4.01 8.08
CA GLU A 89 -18.43 4.94 7.89
C GLU A 89 -19.65 4.27 7.25
N ILE A 90 -19.44 3.40 6.26
CA ILE A 90 -20.52 2.60 5.66
C ILE A 90 -21.25 1.77 6.71
N GLU A 91 -20.53 1.14 7.64
CA GLU A 91 -21.14 0.31 8.66
C GLU A 91 -21.89 1.15 9.71
N GLU A 92 -21.31 2.26 10.17
CA GLU A 92 -21.98 3.19 11.08
C GLU A 92 -23.26 3.77 10.45
N MET A 93 -23.22 4.16 9.17
CA MET A 93 -24.41 4.66 8.48
C MET A 93 -25.50 3.59 8.32
N ARG A 94 -25.13 2.33 8.10
CA ARG A 94 -26.11 1.22 8.06
C ARG A 94 -26.78 1.04 9.41
N GLU A 95 -26.01 1.13 10.49
CA GLU A 95 -26.54 1.01 11.84
C GLU A 95 -27.43 2.21 12.21
N ASP A 96 -27.07 3.43 11.80
CA ASP A 96 -27.90 4.61 12.01
C ASP A 96 -29.22 4.53 11.23
N ILE A 97 -29.21 4.02 10.00
CA ILE A 97 -30.44 3.73 9.24
C ILE A 97 -31.30 2.69 9.97
N ARG A 98 -30.67 1.64 10.55
CA ARG A 98 -31.38 0.61 11.32
C ARG A 98 -32.06 1.20 12.55
N LYS A 99 -31.33 1.98 13.35
CA LYS A 99 -31.87 2.67 14.55
C LYS A 99 -33.00 3.62 14.19
N LEU A 100 -32.87 4.39 13.11
CA LEU A 100 -33.93 5.30 12.67
C LEU A 100 -35.20 4.57 12.23
N ARG A 101 -35.08 3.38 11.63
CA ARG A 101 -36.25 2.53 11.32
C ARG A 101 -36.96 2.07 12.59
N GLU A 102 -36.20 1.64 13.59
CA GLU A 102 -36.72 1.22 14.89
C GLU A 102 -37.43 2.39 15.62
N ASP A 103 -36.86 3.60 15.59
CA ASP A 103 -37.48 4.79 16.17
C ASP A 103 -38.81 5.20 15.50
N ILE A 104 -38.97 4.93 14.20
CA ILE A 104 -40.23 5.16 13.48
C ILE A 104 -41.29 4.14 13.91
N GLU A 105 -40.91 2.87 14.06
CA GLU A 105 -41.80 1.79 14.50
C GLU A 105 -42.26 2.00 15.95
N ASN A 106 -41.35 2.47 16.81
CA ASN A 106 -41.62 2.81 18.21
C ASN A 106 -42.36 4.15 18.40
N LEU A 107 -42.80 4.80 17.30
CA LEU A 107 -43.48 6.10 17.31
C LEU A 107 -42.66 7.25 17.94
N GLY A 108 -41.35 7.08 18.08
CA GLY A 108 -40.42 8.12 18.54
C GLY A 108 -40.20 9.22 17.50
N VAL A 109 -40.42 8.89 16.22
CA VAL A 109 -40.32 9.83 15.08
C VAL A 109 -41.57 9.76 14.22
N LYS A 110 -42.05 10.92 13.75
CA LYS A 110 -43.17 10.98 12.81
C LYS A 110 -42.81 10.24 11.51
N ARG A 111 -43.64 9.27 11.12
CA ARG A 111 -43.43 8.38 9.96
C ARG A 111 -43.03 9.11 8.67
N ASP A 112 -43.76 10.16 8.28
CA ASP A 112 -43.46 10.89 7.04
C ASP A 112 -42.05 11.51 7.05
N SER A 113 -41.65 12.08 8.19
CA SER A 113 -40.33 12.69 8.36
C SER A 113 -39.23 11.64 8.42
N GLY A 114 -39.49 10.52 9.10
CA GLY A 114 -38.54 9.41 9.22
C GLY A 114 -38.27 8.72 7.87
N VAL A 115 -39.32 8.44 7.09
CA VAL A 115 -39.19 7.80 5.76
C VAL A 115 -38.38 8.67 4.80
N ALA A 116 -38.63 9.98 4.77
CA ALA A 116 -37.88 10.91 3.94
C ALA A 116 -36.39 10.95 4.31
N ARG A 117 -36.07 10.89 5.62
CA ARG A 117 -34.70 10.94 6.12
C ARG A 117 -33.95 9.62 5.89
N ILE A 118 -34.63 8.47 6.02
CA ILE A 118 -34.09 7.17 5.60
C ILE A 118 -33.73 7.18 4.12
N ALA A 119 -34.63 7.67 3.26
CA ALA A 119 -34.36 7.71 1.82
C ALA A 119 -33.13 8.57 1.47
N ALA A 120 -32.94 9.69 2.17
CA ALA A 120 -31.74 10.53 2.03
C ALA A 120 -30.48 9.80 2.49
N MET A 121 -30.49 9.18 3.68
CA MET A 121 -29.35 8.43 4.21
C MET A 121 -28.99 7.21 3.35
N GLU A 122 -29.97 6.49 2.80
CA GLU A 122 -29.72 5.38 1.86
C GLU A 122 -29.12 5.86 0.54
N LYS A 123 -29.44 7.08 0.10
CA LYS A 123 -28.81 7.70 -1.07
C LYS A 123 -27.33 8.00 -0.77
N GLU A 124 -27.04 8.61 0.37
CA GLU A 124 -25.66 8.87 0.81
C GLU A 124 -24.85 7.58 0.98
N LEU A 125 -25.44 6.54 1.60
CA LEU A 125 -24.83 5.21 1.74
C LEU A 125 -24.39 4.61 0.40
N ARG A 126 -25.26 4.68 -0.62
CA ARG A 126 -24.89 4.24 -1.98
C ARG A 126 -23.80 5.12 -2.58
N GLY A 127 -23.79 6.42 -2.28
CA GLY A 127 -22.72 7.34 -2.65
C GLY A 127 -21.36 6.94 -2.07
N THR A 128 -21.30 6.69 -0.76
CA THR A 128 -20.06 6.27 -0.07
C THR A 128 -19.57 4.90 -0.55
N ILE A 129 -20.48 3.94 -0.80
CA ILE A 129 -20.13 2.65 -1.41
C ILE A 129 -19.47 2.86 -2.78
N ASN A 130 -20.08 3.68 -3.64
CA ASN A 130 -19.52 3.98 -4.96
C ASN A 130 -18.15 4.66 -4.86
N GLN A 131 -17.93 5.55 -3.88
CA GLN A 131 -16.63 6.18 -3.66
C GLN A 131 -15.55 5.14 -3.29
N VAL A 132 -15.87 4.16 -2.45
CA VAL A 132 -14.94 3.06 -2.11
C VAL A 132 -14.60 2.22 -3.34
N GLU A 133 -15.60 1.89 -4.16
CA GLU A 133 -15.40 1.12 -5.39
C GLU A 133 -14.53 1.89 -6.41
N GLN A 134 -14.81 3.18 -6.61
CA GLN A 134 -14.01 4.03 -7.49
C GLN A 134 -12.58 4.17 -7.00
N TYR A 135 -12.38 4.42 -5.70
CA TYR A 135 -11.05 4.53 -5.10
C TYR A 135 -10.24 3.24 -5.30
N THR A 136 -10.87 2.09 -5.08
CA THR A 136 -10.23 0.78 -5.27
C THR A 136 -9.89 0.54 -6.74
N SER A 137 -10.85 0.77 -7.64
CA SER A 137 -10.69 0.58 -9.09
C SER A 137 -9.57 1.44 -9.68
N ILE A 138 -9.51 2.72 -9.32
CA ILE A 138 -8.47 3.65 -9.80
C ILE A 138 -7.09 3.21 -9.30
N LYS A 139 -6.97 2.90 -8.00
CA LYS A 139 -5.70 2.50 -7.39
C LYS A 139 -5.18 1.19 -7.98
N ASP A 140 -6.05 0.19 -8.16
CA ASP A 140 -5.70 -1.10 -8.74
C ASP A 140 -5.30 -0.94 -10.22
N ARG A 141 -6.04 -0.12 -10.98
CA ARG A 141 -5.72 0.17 -12.39
C ARG A 141 -4.34 0.83 -12.53
N LYS A 142 -4.03 1.84 -11.71
CA LYS A 142 -2.72 2.52 -11.73
C LYS A 142 -1.61 1.54 -11.35
N GLY A 143 -1.79 0.78 -10.28
CA GLY A 143 -0.83 -0.23 -9.85
C GLY A 143 -0.55 -1.30 -10.91
N LEU A 144 -1.59 -1.81 -11.57
CA LEU A 144 -1.46 -2.79 -12.67
C LEU A 144 -0.70 -2.22 -13.87
N LEU A 145 -1.01 -0.97 -14.26
CA LEU A 145 -0.35 -0.30 -15.37
C LEU A 145 1.14 -0.05 -15.08
N MET A 146 1.46 0.41 -13.87
CA MET A 146 2.85 0.61 -13.44
C MET A 146 3.61 -0.71 -13.35
N ALA A 147 3.00 -1.79 -12.84
CA ALA A 147 3.62 -3.11 -12.79
C ALA A 147 3.91 -3.67 -14.20
N GLY A 148 2.99 -3.46 -15.16
CA GLY A 148 3.20 -3.82 -16.56
C GLY A 148 4.34 -3.02 -17.21
N ALA A 149 4.41 -1.72 -16.93
CA ALA A 149 5.49 -0.85 -17.39
C ALA A 149 6.86 -1.26 -16.83
N ASP A 150 6.94 -1.53 -15.53
CA ASP A 150 8.17 -1.99 -14.86
C ASP A 150 8.64 -3.32 -15.48
N ARG A 151 7.70 -4.25 -15.72
CA ARG A 151 8.01 -5.52 -16.37
C ARG A 151 8.59 -5.30 -17.77
N ALA A 152 7.99 -4.43 -18.58
CA ALA A 152 8.46 -4.14 -19.93
C ALA A 152 9.83 -3.45 -19.95
N ILE A 153 10.04 -2.44 -19.08
CA ILE A 153 11.32 -1.73 -18.93
C ILE A 153 12.43 -2.71 -18.55
N ARG A 154 12.19 -3.59 -17.58
CA ARG A 154 13.19 -4.59 -17.16
C ARG A 154 13.57 -5.56 -18.29
N GLU A 155 12.60 -6.00 -19.09
CA GLU A 155 12.90 -6.87 -20.24
C GLU A 155 13.67 -6.11 -21.33
N LEU A 156 13.33 -4.85 -21.60
CA LEU A 156 14.09 -4.00 -22.52
C LEU A 156 15.54 -3.80 -22.05
N MET A 157 15.74 -3.46 -20.78
CA MET A 157 17.07 -3.33 -20.19
C MET A 157 17.87 -4.63 -20.25
N PHE A 158 17.20 -5.78 -20.12
CA PHE A 158 17.86 -7.08 -20.25
C PHE A 158 18.28 -7.39 -21.69
N ILE A 159 17.46 -7.02 -22.68
CA ILE A 159 17.77 -7.24 -24.11
C ILE A 159 18.99 -6.43 -24.56
N PHE A 160 19.06 -5.16 -24.15
CA PHE A 160 20.15 -4.24 -24.51
C PHE A 160 21.29 -4.23 -23.50
N LYS A 161 21.37 -5.26 -22.67
CA LYS A 161 22.46 -5.40 -21.72
C LYS A 161 23.79 -5.47 -22.48
N ASP A 162 24.77 -4.69 -22.01
CA ASP A 162 26.10 -4.57 -22.62
C ASP A 162 26.11 -3.87 -24.00
N ASP A 163 24.97 -3.29 -24.43
CA ASP A 163 24.87 -2.45 -25.64
C ASP A 163 25.22 -0.99 -25.28
N PRO A 164 25.96 -0.24 -26.14
CA PRO A 164 26.17 1.19 -25.96
C PRO A 164 24.91 2.03 -25.66
N ILE A 165 23.72 1.55 -26.04
CA ILE A 165 22.45 2.24 -25.76
C ILE A 165 21.88 2.00 -24.36
N GLU A 166 22.47 1.12 -23.55
CA GLU A 166 21.94 0.74 -22.23
C GLU A 166 21.73 1.95 -21.31
N SER A 167 22.73 2.83 -21.19
CA SER A 167 22.65 4.00 -20.31
C SER A 167 21.61 5.02 -20.80
N PRO A 168 21.60 5.45 -22.08
CA PRO A 168 20.51 6.28 -22.60
C PRO A 168 19.12 5.65 -22.47
N LEU A 169 19.01 4.33 -22.63
CA LEU A 169 17.75 3.60 -22.49
C LEU A 169 17.25 3.59 -21.05
N HIS A 170 18.16 3.48 -20.08
CA HIS A 170 17.84 3.58 -18.66
C HIS A 170 17.26 4.96 -18.33
N GLU A 171 17.94 6.03 -18.73
CA GLU A 171 17.50 7.41 -18.50
C GLU A 171 16.14 7.73 -19.17
N ALA A 172 15.95 7.25 -20.40
CA ALA A 172 14.68 7.38 -21.11
C ALA A 172 13.55 6.61 -20.40
N SER A 173 13.83 5.40 -19.94
CA SER A 173 12.88 4.59 -19.16
C SER A 173 12.45 5.31 -17.88
N MET A 174 13.36 6.06 -17.26
CA MET A 174 13.06 6.86 -16.08
C MET A 174 12.18 8.06 -16.33
N SER A 175 12.41 8.72 -17.46
CA SER A 175 11.56 9.83 -17.89
C SER A 175 10.14 9.34 -18.19
N VAL A 176 10.00 8.18 -18.85
CA VAL A 176 8.70 7.56 -19.14
C VAL A 176 8.00 7.13 -17.86
N TRP A 177 8.72 6.47 -16.94
CA TRP A 177 8.19 6.05 -15.66
C TRP A 177 7.65 7.23 -14.84
N ALA A 178 8.44 8.30 -14.71
CA ALA A 178 8.04 9.51 -14.00
C ALA A 178 6.80 10.15 -14.63
N ARG A 179 6.73 10.18 -15.98
CA ARG A 179 5.54 10.69 -16.67
C ARG A 179 4.30 9.83 -16.41
N MET A 180 4.43 8.51 -16.46
CA MET A 180 3.32 7.57 -16.19
C MET A 180 2.82 7.66 -14.75
N GLN A 181 3.69 8.01 -13.80
CA GLN A 181 3.28 8.24 -12.42
C GLN A 181 2.41 9.50 -12.26
N LEU A 182 2.69 10.53 -13.07
CA LEU A 182 2.03 11.84 -13.03
C LEU A 182 0.77 11.91 -13.92
N GLU A 183 0.61 11.01 -14.89
CA GLU A 183 -0.61 10.89 -15.69
C GLU A 183 -1.75 10.29 -14.84
N GLU A 184 -2.88 11.02 -14.75
CA GLU A 184 -4.15 10.58 -14.10
C GLU A 184 -4.98 9.63 -14.99
#